data_AF-A0A3C0RBW3-F1
#
_entry.id   AF-A0A3C0RBW3-F1
#
_cell.length_a   1.000
_cell.length_b   1.000
_cell.length_c   1.000
_cell.angle_alpha   90.00
_cell.angle_beta   90.00
_cell.angle_gamma   90.00
#
_symmetry.space_group_name_H-M   'P 1'
#
loop_
_entity.id
_entity.type
_entity.pdbx_description
1 polymer ?
#
loop_
_entity_poly.entity_id
_entity_poly.type
_entity_poly.pdbx_seq_one_letter_code
_entity_poly.pdbx_strand_id
1 'polypeptide(L)'
;MHTRRHFLRQAALLTTAAAVNPSELFKHKRATGVQLYTLRTELKDIPGTIAKVAQIGYQQVETFGYDAGKYLGMEPKAFAALFAQNKLTT
;
A
#
# COMPACT_ATOMS: atom_id res chain seq x y z
N MET A 1 -2.09 -27.35 -35.74
CA MET A 1 -2.59 -26.33 -36.70
C MET A 1 -3.61 -25.45 -35.99
N HIS A 2 -3.37 -24.15 -35.87
CA HIS A 2 -4.37 -23.19 -35.42
C HIS A 2 -5.28 -22.83 -36.60
N THR A 3 -6.59 -23.03 -36.47
CA THR A 3 -7.57 -22.65 -37.50
C THR A 3 -8.38 -21.44 -37.04
N ARG A 4 -8.94 -20.66 -37.98
CA ARG A 4 -9.85 -19.54 -37.68
C ARG A 4 -10.98 -19.95 -36.74
N ARG A 5 -11.52 -21.17 -36.92
CA ARG A 5 -12.58 -21.73 -36.08
C ARG A 5 -12.11 -21.99 -34.65
N HIS A 6 -10.91 -22.56 -34.47
CA HIS A 6 -10.34 -22.75 -33.12
C HIS A 6 -10.07 -21.42 -32.43
N PHE A 7 -9.54 -20.43 -33.16
CA PHE A 7 -9.32 -19.09 -32.64
C PHE A 7 -10.62 -18.42 -32.17
N LEU A 8 -11.67 -18.44 -32.99
CA LEU A 8 -12.97 -17.84 -32.61
C LEU A 8 -13.59 -18.50 -31.38
N ARG A 9 -13.48 -19.83 -31.25
CA ARG A 9 -13.96 -20.56 -30.06
C ARG A 9 -13.19 -20.18 -28.80
N GLN A 10 -11.87 -20.05 -28.91
CA GLN A 10 -11.02 -19.66 -27.78
C GLN A 10 -11.26 -18.19 -27.38
N ALA A 11 -11.38 -17.29 -28.35
CA ALA A 11 -11.70 -15.89 -28.10
C ALA A 11 -13.06 -15.73 -27.41
N ALA A 12 -14.09 -16.44 -27.87
CA ALA A 12 -15.42 -16.40 -27.25
C ALA A 12 -15.44 -16.94 -25.82
N LEU A 13 -14.70 -18.03 -25.54
CA LEU A 13 -14.55 -18.55 -24.19
C LEU A 13 -13.79 -17.58 -23.27
N LEU A 14 -12.74 -16.93 -23.77
CA LEU A 14 -11.97 -15.95 -23.02
C LEU A 14 -12.82 -14.71 -22.69
N THR A 15 -13.57 -14.17 -23.66
CA THR A 15 -14.40 -12.97 -23.44
C THR A 15 -15.58 -13.24 -22.52
N THR A 16 -16.21 -14.41 -22.62
CA THR A 16 -17.27 -14.82 -21.67
C THR A 16 -16.72 -14.99 -20.26
N ALA A 17 -15.56 -15.63 -20.08
CA ALA A 17 -14.90 -15.74 -18.77
C ALA A 17 -14.53 -14.37 -18.19
N ALA A 18 -14.01 -13.46 -19.02
CA ALA A 18 -13.69 -12.09 -18.63
C ALA A 18 -14.94 -11.28 -18.20
N ALA A 19 -16.10 -11.56 -18.80
CA ALA A 19 -17.37 -10.90 -18.48
C ALA A 19 -18.03 -11.39 -17.19
N VAL A 20 -17.61 -12.54 -16.62
CA VAL A 20 -18.16 -13.06 -15.34
C VAL A 20 -17.83 -12.15 -14.16
N ASN A 21 -16.61 -11.61 -14.10
CA ASN A 21 -16.20 -10.67 -13.07
C ASN A 21 -15.22 -9.62 -13.63
N PRO A 22 -15.73 -8.64 -14.41
CA PRO A 22 -14.88 -7.62 -15.03
C PRO A 22 -14.16 -6.75 -14.00
N SER A 23 -14.68 -6.65 -12.77
CA SER A 23 -14.08 -5.83 -11.72
C SER A 23 -12.74 -6.39 -11.23
N GLU A 24 -12.56 -7.71 -11.19
CA GLU A 24 -11.31 -8.35 -10.78
C GLU A 24 -10.21 -8.19 -11.85
N LEU A 25 -10.58 -8.14 -13.15
CA LEU A 25 -9.62 -7.88 -14.23
C LEU A 25 -8.97 -6.51 -14.14
N PHE A 26 -9.68 -5.52 -13.62
CA PHE A 26 -9.21 -4.15 -13.48
C PHE A 26 -8.96 -3.75 -12.03
N LYS A 27 -8.89 -4.72 -11.10
CA LYS A 27 -8.73 -4.44 -9.68
C LYS A 27 -7.33 -3.95 -9.39
N HIS A 28 -7.24 -2.66 -9.05
CA HIS A 28 -6.00 -2.12 -8.53
C HIS A 28 -5.83 -2.52 -7.06
N LYS A 29 -4.69 -3.13 -6.72
CA LYS A 29 -4.33 -3.36 -5.32
C LYS A 29 -4.04 -2.02 -4.67
N ARG A 30 -4.94 -1.58 -3.78
CA ARG A 30 -4.74 -0.36 -3.00
C ARG A 30 -3.76 -0.62 -1.87
N ALA A 31 -2.85 0.32 -1.66
CA ALA A 31 -1.97 0.28 -0.51
C ALA A 31 -2.79 0.44 0.77
N THR A 32 -2.50 -0.39 1.77
CA THR A 32 -3.16 -0.28 3.08
C THR A 32 -2.46 0.80 3.89
N GLY A 33 -3.19 1.87 4.23
CA GLY A 33 -2.70 3.01 4.98
C GLY A 33 -3.12 3.00 6.46
N VAL A 34 -2.31 3.63 7.33
CA VAL A 34 -2.69 3.93 8.71
C VAL A 34 -2.31 5.37 9.08
N GLN A 35 -3.22 6.06 9.75
CA GLN A 35 -2.93 7.37 10.35
C GLN A 35 -2.18 7.16 11.68
N LEU A 36 -0.96 7.70 11.79
CA LEU A 36 -0.08 7.47 12.95
C LEU A 36 -0.69 7.97 14.26
N TYR A 37 -1.61 8.93 14.23
CA TYR A 37 -2.30 9.40 15.44
C TYR A 37 -3.10 8.29 16.15
N THR A 38 -3.57 7.28 15.40
CA THR A 38 -4.21 6.09 15.97
C THR A 38 -3.29 5.35 16.94
N LEU A 39 -1.97 5.45 16.75
CA LEU A 39 -0.93 4.80 17.55
C LEU A 39 -0.23 5.77 18.53
N ARG A 40 -0.79 6.97 18.77
CA ARG A 40 -0.14 8.01 19.59
C ARG A 40 0.31 7.57 20.99
N THR A 41 -0.34 6.56 21.58
CA THR A 41 0.05 6.01 22.89
C THR A 41 1.27 5.09 22.82
N GLU A 42 1.46 4.41 21.68
CA GLU A 42 2.53 3.46 21.42
C GLU A 42 3.79 4.14 20.88
N LEU A 43 3.65 5.32 20.28
CA LEU A 43 4.74 6.13 19.70
C LEU A 43 5.72 6.73 20.73
N LYS A 44 5.81 6.15 21.93
CA LYS A 44 6.92 6.40 22.87
C LYS A 44 8.25 5.92 22.30
N ASP A 45 8.21 4.83 21.52
CA ASP A 45 9.31 4.35 20.68
C ASP A 45 8.90 4.50 19.21
N ILE A 46 9.22 5.66 18.63
CA ILE A 46 8.83 6.01 17.26
C ILE A 46 9.42 5.00 16.24
N PRO A 47 10.74 4.71 16.24
CA PRO A 47 11.31 3.75 15.30
C PRO A 47 10.75 2.33 15.45
N GLY A 48 10.64 1.83 16.68
CA GLY A 48 10.14 0.48 16.93
C GLY A 48 8.66 0.32 16.55
N THR A 49 7.84 1.35 16.79
CA THR A 49 6.43 1.35 16.38
C THR A 49 6.28 1.37 14.87
N ILE A 50 7.05 2.20 14.15
CA ILE A 50 7.02 2.26 12.68
C ILE A 50 7.48 0.95 12.05
N ALA A 51 8.51 0.31 12.61
CA ALA A 51 8.97 -1.00 12.15
C ALA A 51 7.87 -2.07 12.31
N LYS A 52 7.15 -2.07 13.44
CA LYS A 52 6.00 -2.97 13.66
C LYS A 52 4.86 -2.69 12.68
N VAL A 53 4.55 -1.42 12.38
CA VAL A 53 3.52 -1.04 11.40
C VAL A 53 3.83 -1.63 10.02
N ALA A 54 5.09 -1.57 9.58
CA ALA A 54 5.51 -2.22 8.35
C ALA A 54 5.42 -3.75 8.45
N GLN A 55 5.86 -4.34 9.57
CA GLN A 55 5.85 -5.79 9.78
C GLN A 55 4.43 -6.39 9.74
N ILE A 56 3.42 -5.67 10.23
CA ILE A 56 2.02 -6.13 10.20
C ILE A 56 1.32 -5.89 8.85
N GLY A 57 2.01 -5.32 7.86
CA GLY A 57 1.57 -5.28 6.46
C GLY A 57 1.00 -3.94 5.97
N TYR A 58 1.05 -2.88 6.77
CA TYR A 58 0.76 -1.54 6.26
C TYR A 58 1.85 -1.09 5.28
N GLN A 59 1.43 -0.32 4.28
CA GLN A 59 2.28 0.14 3.18
C GLN A 59 2.34 1.67 3.11
N GLN A 60 1.32 2.33 3.66
CA GLN A 60 1.22 3.77 3.77
C GLN A 60 1.03 4.20 5.21
N VAL A 61 1.63 5.33 5.57
CA VAL A 61 1.36 5.98 6.86
C VAL A 61 1.13 7.46 6.65
N GLU A 62 0.07 7.97 7.25
CA GLU A 62 -0.15 9.42 7.33
C GLU A 62 0.49 9.94 8.61
N THR A 63 1.18 11.07 8.51
CA THR A 63 1.92 11.66 9.62
C THR A 63 1.07 12.65 10.41
N PHE A 64 1.50 12.98 11.64
CA PHE A 64 0.90 14.02 12.47
C PHE A 64 1.98 14.65 13.37
N GLY A 65 1.58 15.65 14.17
CA GLY A 65 2.45 16.21 15.20
C GLY A 65 3.63 16.99 14.64
N TYR A 66 3.40 17.67 13.50
CA TYR A 66 4.32 18.66 12.99
C TYR A 66 4.26 19.90 13.87
N ASP A 67 5.37 20.22 14.51
CA ASP A 67 5.52 21.40 15.37
C ASP A 67 6.95 21.92 15.31
N ALA A 68 7.12 23.24 15.28
CA ALA A 68 8.41 23.92 15.22
C ALA A 68 9.43 23.34 14.20
N GLY A 69 8.96 22.93 13.02
CA GLY A 69 9.82 22.38 11.97
C GLY A 69 10.09 20.87 12.05
N LYS A 70 9.50 20.17 13.02
CA LYS A 70 9.78 18.77 13.33
C LYS A 70 8.52 17.93 13.37
N TYR A 71 8.62 16.66 13.02
CA TYR A 71 7.54 15.68 13.17
C TYR A 71 7.81 14.83 14.40
N LEU A 72 6.96 14.91 15.43
CA LEU A 72 7.15 14.14 16.67
C LEU A 72 8.55 14.35 17.28
N GLY A 73 9.07 15.58 17.17
CA GLY A 73 10.43 15.94 17.62
C GLY A 73 11.58 15.51 16.69
N MET A 74 11.29 14.83 15.58
CA MET A 74 12.27 14.41 14.58
C MET A 74 12.42 15.41 13.43
N GLU A 75 13.64 15.57 12.93
CA GLU A 75 13.91 16.34 11.71
C GLU A 75 13.19 15.70 10.50
N PRO A 76 12.57 16.48 9.60
CA PRO A 76 11.80 15.94 8.48
C PRO A 76 12.58 14.93 7.62
N LYS A 77 13.88 15.18 7.40
CA LYS A 77 14.76 14.28 6.65
C LYS A 77 14.98 12.94 7.35
N ALA A 78 15.18 12.96 8.67
CA ALA A 78 15.36 11.75 9.46
C ALA A 78 14.05 10.95 9.57
N PHE A 79 12.93 11.66 9.71
CA PHE A 79 11.60 11.06 9.76
C PHE A 79 11.23 10.39 8.43
N ALA A 80 11.45 11.05 7.29
CA ALA A 80 11.27 10.45 5.97
C ALA A 80 12.18 9.22 5.74
N ALA A 81 13.44 9.30 6.17
CA ALA A 81 14.38 8.17 6.06
C ALA A 81 13.91 6.95 6.86
N LEU A 82 13.28 7.15 8.02
CA LEU A 82 12.75 6.07 8.84
C LEU A 82 11.64 5.30 8.10
N PHE A 83 10.75 5.97 7.40
CA PHE A 83 9.72 5.30 6.58
C PHE A 83 10.32 4.57 5.39
N ALA A 84 11.29 5.18 4.70
CA ALA A 84 11.97 4.57 3.57
C ALA A 84 12.72 3.27 3.96
N GLN A 85 13.38 3.26 5.12
CA GLN A 85 14.04 2.06 5.67
C GLN A 85 13.06 0.90 5.90
N ASN A 86 11.82 1.23 6.27
CA ASN A 86 10.75 0.26 6.52
C ASN A 86 9.85 0.01 5.31
N LYS A 87 10.22 0.51 4.12
CA LYS A 87 9.44 0.41 2.87
C LYS A 87 8.01 0.95 2.98
N LEU A 88 7.80 1.92 3.86
CA LEU A 88 6.56 2.65 4.02
C LEU A 88 6.59 3.90 3.15
N THR A 89 5.42 4.26 2.62
CA THR A 89 5.20 5.52 1.91
C THR A 89 4.40 6.47 2.80
N THR A 90 4.64 7.77 2.65
CA THR A 90 4.05 8.85 3.47
C THR A 90 3.62 10.00 2.61
#